data_AF-A0A938NAE1-F1
#
_entry.id   AF-A0A938NAE1-F1
#
_cell.length_a   1.000
_cell.length_b   1.000
_cell.length_c   1.000
_cell.angle_alpha   90.00
_cell.angle_beta   90.00
_cell.angle_gamma   90.00
#
_symmetry.space_group_name_H-M   'P 1'
#
loop_
_entity.id
_entity.type
_entity.pdbx_description
1 polymer ?
#
loop_
_entity_poly.entity_id
_entity_poly.type
_entity_poly.pdbx_seq_one_letter_code
_entity_poly.pdbx_strand_id
1 'polypeptide(L)'
;MTRVDLVRFDPRCTIAYAAVCLTLAGSTIGFRAAIEQLNVYLRKEAVPLRESLDSIPVVLGDWVRSGEDIRYGVDVETELGTKQYLLRYYERPGSDGRQRVQLHIAYYTGLIDTVPHVPERCWGAAGMIMTEQPHDVVLKVATTDWTIGEARNSATDEPYPTAMVRDPVTRKEQLVHLPLGDWVASVTEFQEQGDTRHRVLGGYFFIANGRMTSSPYQVRNLAFDLTDRYAYYCKVQCTMVLPTEGATDDAFSDAAGDLIRLAIPDIMRCLPDWPSWEGGAGGTAPTLKAD
;
A
#
# COMPACT_ATOMS: atom_id res chain seq x y z
N MET A 1 55.52 -41.30 19.27
CA MET A 1 54.90 -41.24 17.94
C MET A 1 53.56 -41.95 18.00
N THR A 2 52.50 -41.20 18.25
CA THR A 2 51.13 -41.73 18.39
C THR A 2 50.56 -41.94 16.99
N ARG A 3 50.29 -43.20 16.64
CA ARG A 3 49.66 -43.58 15.37
C ARG A 3 48.21 -43.07 15.43
N VAL A 4 47.87 -42.09 14.59
CA VAL A 4 46.48 -41.69 14.40
C VAL A 4 45.81 -42.81 13.61
N ASP A 5 44.96 -43.58 14.27
CA ASP A 5 44.11 -44.56 13.58
C ASP A 5 43.18 -43.80 12.65
N LEU A 6 43.41 -43.96 11.35
CA LEU A 6 42.53 -43.45 10.30
C LEU A 6 41.18 -44.16 10.46
N VAL A 7 40.15 -43.41 10.82
CA VAL A 7 38.77 -43.87 10.85
C VAL A 7 38.43 -44.43 9.45
N ARG A 8 38.34 -45.76 9.33
CA ARG A 8 37.93 -46.45 8.10
C ARG A 8 36.43 -46.67 8.14
N PHE A 9 35.69 -45.90 7.35
CA PHE A 9 34.25 -46.07 7.20
C PHE A 9 33.92 -47.30 6.36
N ASP A 10 32.80 -47.95 6.67
CA ASP A 10 32.27 -49.05 5.86
C ASP A 10 32.03 -48.55 4.42
N PRO A 11 32.41 -49.31 3.38
CA PRO A 11 32.17 -48.94 1.98
C PRO A 11 30.72 -48.58 1.68
N ARG A 12 29.74 -49.25 2.31
CA ARG A 12 28.31 -48.96 2.16
C ARG A 12 27.93 -47.61 2.75
N CYS A 13 28.49 -47.26 3.91
CA CYS A 13 28.31 -45.93 4.51
C CYS A 13 28.94 -44.84 3.65
N THR A 14 30.09 -45.11 3.05
CA THR A 14 30.78 -44.16 2.16
C THR A 14 29.98 -43.90 0.88
N ILE A 15 29.40 -44.95 0.28
CA ILE A 15 28.53 -44.82 -0.90
C ILE A 15 27.25 -44.08 -0.56
N ALA A 16 26.59 -44.40 0.56
CA ALA A 16 25.38 -43.71 1.00
C ALA A 16 25.67 -42.21 1.27
N TYR A 17 26.78 -41.91 1.94
CA TYR A 17 27.20 -40.53 2.19
C TYR A 17 27.49 -39.76 0.90
N ALA A 18 28.20 -40.39 -0.06
CA ALA A 18 28.46 -39.79 -1.36
C ALA A 18 27.18 -39.54 -2.15
N ALA A 19 26.23 -40.49 -2.12
CA ALA A 19 24.93 -40.33 -2.75
C ALA A 19 24.15 -39.15 -2.15
N VAL A 20 24.10 -39.02 -0.82
CA VAL A 20 23.45 -37.89 -0.14
C VAL A 20 24.13 -36.56 -0.50
N CYS A 21 25.46 -36.52 -0.51
CA CYS A 21 26.20 -35.32 -0.91
C CYS A 21 25.92 -34.92 -2.36
N LEU A 22 25.87 -35.90 -3.28
CA LEU A 22 25.54 -35.66 -4.68
C LEU A 22 24.09 -35.20 -4.86
N THR A 23 23.14 -35.77 -4.10
CA THR A 23 21.75 -35.30 -4.11
C THR A 23 21.66 -33.87 -3.59
N LEU A 24 22.30 -33.52 -2.48
CA LEU A 24 22.27 -32.16 -1.93
C LEU A 24 22.92 -31.13 -2.88
N ALA A 25 24.07 -31.49 -3.46
CA ALA A 25 24.75 -30.64 -4.45
C ALA A 25 23.89 -30.48 -5.72
N GLY A 26 23.34 -31.58 -6.23
CA GLY A 26 22.43 -31.60 -7.38
C GLY A 26 21.17 -30.78 -7.13
N SER A 27 20.55 -30.91 -5.96
CA SER A 27 19.38 -30.12 -5.54
C SER A 27 19.71 -28.64 -5.44
N THR A 28 20.88 -28.26 -4.91
CA THR A 28 21.27 -26.85 -4.80
C THR A 28 21.46 -26.20 -6.18
N ILE A 29 22.15 -26.89 -7.09
CA ILE A 29 22.37 -26.42 -8.46
C ILE A 29 21.05 -26.40 -9.23
N GLY A 30 20.28 -27.48 -9.17
CA GLY A 30 18.98 -27.61 -9.84
C GLY A 30 17.96 -26.58 -9.34
N PHE A 31 17.92 -26.32 -8.03
CA PHE A 31 17.05 -25.30 -7.44
C PHE A 31 17.44 -23.89 -7.88
N ARG A 32 18.74 -23.58 -7.90
CA ARG A 32 19.22 -22.27 -8.39
C ARG A 32 18.91 -22.08 -9.87
N ALA A 33 19.18 -23.09 -10.70
CA ALA A 33 18.86 -23.06 -12.13
C ALA A 33 17.35 -22.95 -12.37
N ALA A 34 16.52 -23.62 -11.57
CA ALA A 34 15.07 -23.52 -11.66
C ALA A 34 14.58 -22.11 -11.26
N ILE A 35 15.11 -21.52 -10.19
CA ILE A 35 14.77 -20.14 -9.79
C ILE A 35 15.11 -19.14 -10.91
N GLU A 36 16.31 -19.28 -11.50
CA GLU A 36 16.78 -18.41 -12.57
C GLU A 36 15.95 -18.59 -13.85
N GLN A 37 15.64 -19.83 -14.23
CA GLN A 37 14.81 -20.13 -15.40
C GLN A 37 13.34 -19.68 -15.22
N LEU A 38 12.80 -19.77 -14.00
CA LEU A 38 11.44 -19.37 -13.67
C LEU A 38 11.32 -17.86 -13.35
N ASN A 39 12.43 -17.12 -13.34
CA ASN A 39 12.51 -15.70 -12.99
C ASN A 39 11.80 -15.37 -11.65
N VAL A 40 11.99 -16.23 -10.65
CA VAL A 40 11.31 -16.12 -9.35
C VAL A 40 12.14 -15.31 -8.36
N TYR A 41 11.56 -14.22 -7.86
CA TYR A 41 12.17 -13.37 -6.83
C TYR A 41 11.62 -13.72 -5.45
N LEU A 42 12.41 -14.48 -4.69
CA LEU A 42 12.07 -14.91 -3.32
C LEU A 42 12.13 -13.77 -2.30
N ARG A 43 12.94 -12.75 -2.56
CA ARG A 43 13.04 -11.53 -1.75
C ARG A 43 12.78 -10.34 -2.66
N LYS A 44 11.80 -9.51 -2.29
CA LYS A 44 11.46 -8.29 -3.02
C LYS A 44 12.43 -7.17 -2.67
N GLU A 45 12.80 -6.38 -3.66
CA GLU A 45 13.58 -5.17 -3.48
C GLU A 45 12.68 -3.97 -3.18
N ALA A 46 13.22 -3.03 -2.41
CA ALA A 46 12.52 -1.80 -2.08
C ALA A 46 12.42 -0.86 -3.28
N VAL A 47 11.34 -0.09 -3.32
CA VAL A 47 11.05 0.94 -4.30
C VAL A 47 10.88 2.24 -3.54
N PRO A 48 11.67 3.28 -3.81
CA PRO A 48 11.49 4.56 -3.15
C PRO A 48 10.21 5.25 -3.67
N LEU A 49 9.60 6.07 -2.82
CA LEU A 49 8.64 7.07 -3.29
C LEU A 49 9.31 7.99 -4.32
N ARG A 50 8.55 8.42 -5.33
CA ARG A 50 9.02 9.44 -6.28
C ARG A 50 9.12 10.81 -5.63
N GLU A 51 8.18 11.10 -4.72
CA GLU A 51 8.12 12.34 -3.95
C GLU A 51 7.61 12.10 -2.53
N SER A 52 7.83 13.05 -1.63
CA SER A 52 7.24 12.98 -0.28
C SER A 52 5.72 13.05 -0.35
N LEU A 53 5.04 12.24 0.47
CA LEU A 53 3.58 12.31 0.65
C LEU A 53 3.13 13.70 1.16
N ASP A 54 4.01 14.44 1.82
CA ASP A 54 3.74 15.82 2.25
C ASP A 54 3.48 16.78 1.06
N SER A 55 3.92 16.41 -0.16
CA SER A 55 3.72 17.18 -1.39
C SER A 55 2.28 17.13 -1.92
N ILE A 56 1.43 16.26 -1.37
CA ILE A 56 0.02 16.23 -1.72
C ILE A 56 -0.59 17.62 -1.43
N PRO A 57 -1.36 18.22 -2.34
CA PRO A 57 -1.89 19.57 -2.17
C PRO A 57 -2.72 19.76 -0.91
N VAL A 58 -2.58 20.91 -0.27
CA VAL A 58 -3.44 21.33 0.86
C VAL A 58 -4.83 21.78 0.41
N VAL A 59 -5.05 21.95 -0.91
CA VAL A 59 -6.35 22.24 -1.52
C VAL A 59 -6.58 21.25 -2.65
N LEU A 60 -7.67 20.51 -2.57
CA LEU A 60 -8.10 19.50 -3.55
C LEU A 60 -9.55 19.81 -3.95
N GLY A 61 -9.74 20.51 -5.06
CA GLY A 61 -11.06 21.05 -5.43
C GLY A 61 -11.62 21.92 -4.31
N ASP A 62 -12.80 21.56 -3.80
CA ASP A 62 -13.46 22.26 -2.68
C ASP A 62 -12.98 21.82 -1.30
N TRP A 63 -12.09 20.82 -1.22
CA TRP A 63 -11.52 20.34 0.03
C TRP A 63 -10.28 21.14 0.41
N VAL A 64 -10.28 21.73 1.60
CA VAL A 64 -9.16 22.52 2.11
C VAL A 64 -8.62 21.88 3.37
N ARG A 65 -7.30 21.86 3.53
CA ARG A 65 -6.66 21.37 4.75
C ARG A 65 -7.19 22.12 5.97
N SER A 66 -7.64 21.36 6.98
CA SER A 66 -8.11 21.87 8.27
C SER A 66 -7.06 21.59 9.34
N GLY A 67 -6.40 22.64 9.85
CA GLY A 67 -5.31 22.53 10.82
C GLY A 67 -3.95 22.14 10.21
N GLU A 68 -3.04 21.67 11.07
CA GLU A 68 -1.73 21.15 10.67
C GLU A 68 -1.78 19.64 10.42
N ASP A 69 -0.80 19.14 9.67
CA ASP A 69 -0.64 17.70 9.45
C ASP A 69 -0.21 17.04 10.76
N ILE A 70 -0.86 15.92 11.11
CA ILE A 70 -0.58 15.22 12.36
C ILE A 70 0.68 14.38 12.19
N ARG A 71 1.59 14.48 13.16
CA ARG A 71 2.76 13.62 13.29
C ARG A 71 2.58 12.67 14.47
N TYR A 72 2.82 11.40 14.23
CA TYR A 72 2.81 10.38 15.27
C TYR A 72 4.08 10.44 16.11
N GLY A 73 3.96 10.05 17.39
CA GLY A 73 5.11 9.81 18.24
C GLY A 73 5.87 8.55 17.82
N VAL A 74 7.12 8.41 18.29
CA VAL A 74 8.03 7.31 17.94
C VAL A 74 7.41 5.93 18.16
N ASP A 75 6.62 5.76 19.22
CA ASP A 75 5.97 4.49 19.54
C ASP A 75 4.95 4.08 18.47
N VAL A 76 4.09 5.02 18.05
CA VAL A 76 3.08 4.77 17.02
C VAL A 76 3.72 4.60 15.64
N GLU A 77 4.81 5.30 15.34
CA GLU A 77 5.57 5.08 14.09
C GLU A 77 6.22 3.69 14.04
N THR A 78 6.68 3.20 15.20
CA THR A 78 7.26 1.85 15.33
C THR A 78 6.21 0.79 15.05
N GLU A 79 5.01 0.94 15.64
CA GLU A 79 3.87 0.09 15.35
C GLU A 79 3.45 0.22 13.89
N LEU A 80 3.33 1.44 13.35
CA LEU A 80 2.98 1.64 11.94
C LEU A 80 3.98 0.97 11.00
N GLY A 81 5.23 0.78 11.39
CA GLY A 81 6.26 0.10 10.59
C GLY A 81 6.80 0.94 9.43
N THR A 82 6.43 2.22 9.35
CA THR A 82 6.93 3.16 8.34
C THR A 82 6.94 4.60 8.86
N LYS A 83 7.93 5.37 8.38
CA LYS A 83 8.01 6.82 8.57
C LYS A 83 7.46 7.60 7.38
N GLN A 84 7.08 6.89 6.31
CA GLN A 84 6.54 7.48 5.09
C GLN A 84 5.03 7.47 5.18
N TYR A 85 4.47 8.47 5.85
CA TYR A 85 3.04 8.65 6.00
C TYR A 85 2.61 10.11 5.92
N LEU A 86 1.34 10.32 5.59
CA LEU A 86 0.64 11.60 5.70
C LEU A 86 -0.63 11.38 6.51
N LEU A 87 -0.87 12.22 7.51
CA LEU A 87 -2.14 12.28 8.23
C LEU A 87 -2.65 13.72 8.22
N ARG A 88 -3.74 13.97 7.49
CA ARG A 88 -4.22 15.32 7.22
C ARG A 88 -5.74 15.38 7.25
N TYR A 89 -6.31 16.40 7.88
CA TYR A 89 -7.73 16.69 7.74
C TYR A 89 -7.99 17.56 6.53
N TYR A 90 -8.99 17.19 5.74
CA TYR A 90 -9.60 17.99 4.70
C TYR A 90 -11.02 18.34 5.11
N GLU A 91 -11.44 19.58 4.87
CA GLU A 91 -12.76 20.07 5.19
C GLU A 91 -13.28 20.97 4.06
N ARG A 92 -14.57 20.84 3.75
CA ARG A 92 -15.22 21.76 2.81
C ARG A 92 -15.60 23.07 3.53
N PRO A 93 -15.24 24.24 2.98
CA PRO A 93 -15.61 25.52 3.56
C PRO A 93 -17.12 25.65 3.78
N GLY A 94 -17.52 26.21 4.92
CA GLY A 94 -18.94 26.42 5.26
C GLY A 94 -19.69 25.17 5.74
N SER A 95 -19.02 24.03 5.91
CA SER A 95 -19.65 22.80 6.43
C SER A 95 -19.73 22.73 7.96
N ASP A 96 -19.10 23.66 8.69
CA ASP A 96 -19.05 23.69 10.16
C ASP A 96 -18.57 22.35 10.76
N GLY A 97 -17.52 21.76 10.19
CA GLY A 97 -16.99 20.46 10.58
C GLY A 97 -17.77 19.24 10.09
N ARG A 98 -18.97 19.39 9.52
CA ARG A 98 -19.82 18.26 9.09
C ARG A 98 -19.29 17.52 7.86
N GLN A 99 -18.51 18.20 7.02
CA GLN A 99 -17.84 17.60 5.87
C GLN A 99 -16.33 17.67 6.07
N ARG A 100 -15.86 16.98 7.12
CA ARG A 100 -14.46 16.82 7.45
C ARG A 100 -14.05 15.36 7.30
N VAL A 101 -13.00 15.11 6.53
CA VAL A 101 -12.42 13.78 6.30
C VAL A 101 -10.95 13.83 6.69
N GLN A 102 -10.51 12.90 7.54
CA GLN A 102 -9.09 12.66 7.78
C GLN A 102 -8.57 11.69 6.71
N LEU A 103 -7.59 12.12 5.95
CA LEU A 103 -6.85 11.28 5.02
C LEU A 103 -5.57 10.78 5.69
N HIS A 104 -5.44 9.46 5.78
CA HIS A 104 -4.24 8.77 6.25
C HIS A 104 -3.66 7.93 5.13
N ILE A 105 -2.41 8.21 4.76
CA ILE A 105 -1.67 7.48 3.75
C ILE A 105 -0.41 6.92 4.41
N ALA A 106 -0.11 5.65 4.22
CA ALA A 106 1.11 5.02 4.73
C ALA A 106 1.73 4.12 3.68
N TYR A 107 3.01 4.34 3.39
CA TYR A 107 3.76 3.66 2.33
C TYR A 107 4.74 2.62 2.89
N TYR A 108 4.81 1.47 2.24
CA TYR A 108 5.60 0.32 2.64
C TYR A 108 6.32 -0.29 1.44
N THR A 109 7.57 -0.70 1.63
CA THR A 109 8.36 -1.31 0.57
C THR A 109 9.47 -2.21 1.11
N GLY A 110 9.97 -3.15 0.30
CA GLY A 110 11.15 -3.98 0.59
C GLY A 110 10.99 -5.05 1.68
N LEU A 111 9.98 -4.95 2.54
CA LEU A 111 9.62 -5.94 3.56
C LEU A 111 8.07 -6.00 3.65
N ILE A 112 7.47 -7.08 3.17
CA ILE A 112 5.99 -7.26 3.13
C ILE A 112 5.53 -8.29 4.18
N ASP A 113 6.44 -8.73 5.06
CA ASP A 113 6.14 -9.75 6.07
C ASP A 113 5.31 -9.21 7.26
N THR A 114 5.00 -7.91 7.29
CA THR A 114 4.13 -7.29 8.28
C THR A 114 2.71 -7.21 7.72
N VAL A 115 1.76 -7.79 8.46
CA VAL A 115 0.33 -7.63 8.14
C VAL A 115 -0.02 -6.14 8.23
N PRO A 116 -0.69 -5.54 7.23
CA PRO A 116 -0.97 -4.11 7.25
C PRO A 116 -1.72 -3.65 8.51
N HIS A 117 -1.37 -2.48 9.02
CA HIS A 117 -2.08 -1.85 10.13
C HIS A 117 -3.43 -1.31 9.66
N VAL A 118 -4.51 -1.83 10.22
CA VAL A 118 -5.89 -1.49 9.88
C VAL A 118 -6.64 -0.95 11.09
N PRO A 119 -7.67 -0.10 10.91
CA PRO A 119 -8.41 0.53 12.00
C PRO A 119 -8.87 -0.45 13.08
N GLU A 120 -9.28 -1.66 12.70
CA GLU A 120 -9.86 -2.63 13.62
C GLU A 120 -8.89 -3.14 14.67
N ARG A 121 -7.60 -3.11 14.34
CA ARG A 121 -6.52 -3.48 15.26
C ARG A 121 -6.07 -2.26 16.06
N CYS A 122 -5.87 -1.14 15.38
CA CYS A 122 -5.26 0.04 15.98
C CYS A 122 -6.23 0.79 16.91
N TRP A 123 -7.48 0.98 16.51
CA TRP A 123 -8.45 1.76 17.28
C TRP A 123 -9.03 0.96 18.45
N GLY A 124 -9.21 -0.35 18.29
CA GLY A 124 -9.53 -1.24 19.40
C GLY A 124 -8.43 -1.22 20.47
N ALA A 125 -7.15 -1.25 20.05
CA ALA A 125 -6.02 -1.11 20.97
C ALA A 125 -5.94 0.27 21.64
N ALA A 126 -6.43 1.32 20.97
CA ALA A 126 -6.55 2.68 21.51
C ALA A 126 -7.77 2.88 22.44
N GLY A 127 -8.58 1.83 22.68
CA GLY A 127 -9.71 1.87 23.61
C GLY A 127 -11.05 2.27 22.98
N MET A 128 -11.16 2.37 21.66
CA MET A 128 -12.44 2.57 20.98
C MET A 128 -13.23 1.26 20.91
N ILE A 129 -14.55 1.36 20.95
CA ILE A 129 -15.45 0.21 20.88
C ILE A 129 -15.89 0.03 19.43
N MET A 130 -15.55 -1.11 18.84
CA MET A 130 -16.02 -1.46 17.50
C MET A 130 -17.51 -1.81 17.56
N THR A 131 -18.35 -1.03 16.89
CA THR A 131 -19.81 -1.20 16.88
C THR A 131 -20.28 -2.03 15.68
N GLU A 132 -19.52 -2.04 14.60
CA GLU A 132 -19.77 -2.82 13.40
C GLU A 132 -18.49 -3.49 12.92
N GLN A 133 -18.59 -4.69 12.34
CA GLN A 133 -17.42 -5.38 11.76
C GLN A 133 -17.07 -4.79 10.39
N PRO A 134 -15.80 -4.91 9.95
CA PRO A 134 -15.39 -4.50 8.61
C PRO A 134 -16.24 -5.14 7.52
N HIS A 135 -16.78 -4.30 6.64
CA HIS A 135 -17.52 -4.71 5.44
C HIS A 135 -17.11 -3.85 4.25
N ASP A 136 -17.36 -4.36 3.04
CA ASP A 136 -16.99 -3.67 1.80
C ASP A 136 -18.04 -2.60 1.44
N VAL A 137 -17.57 -1.37 1.26
CA VAL A 137 -18.36 -0.23 0.78
C VAL A 137 -17.79 0.26 -0.54
N VAL A 138 -18.63 0.32 -1.58
CA VAL A 138 -18.26 0.91 -2.87
C VAL A 138 -18.19 2.43 -2.70
N LEU A 139 -17.02 3.01 -2.97
CA LEU A 139 -16.80 4.45 -2.96
C LEU A 139 -17.32 5.07 -4.26
N LYS A 140 -18.07 6.16 -4.16
CA LYS A 140 -18.57 6.92 -5.32
C LYS A 140 -17.47 7.82 -5.90
N VAL A 141 -16.50 7.21 -6.56
CA VAL A 141 -15.39 7.88 -7.23
C VAL A 141 -15.76 8.11 -8.69
N ALA A 142 -15.99 9.37 -9.10
CA ALA A 142 -16.26 9.67 -10.50
C ALA A 142 -14.96 9.63 -11.33
N THR A 143 -14.83 8.60 -12.17
CA THR A 143 -13.64 8.31 -12.99
C THR A 143 -13.72 8.90 -14.41
N THR A 144 -14.76 9.68 -14.72
CA THR A 144 -15.06 10.17 -16.08
C THR A 144 -13.99 11.07 -16.68
N ASP A 145 -13.18 11.71 -15.85
CA ASP A 145 -12.14 12.64 -16.28
C ASP A 145 -10.79 11.94 -16.51
N TRP A 146 -10.74 10.62 -16.33
CA TRP A 146 -9.54 9.82 -16.51
C TRP A 146 -9.55 9.15 -17.88
N THR A 147 -8.38 9.08 -18.49
CA THR A 147 -8.18 8.50 -19.82
C THR A 147 -7.55 7.13 -19.71
N ILE A 148 -7.94 6.20 -20.57
CA ILE A 148 -7.27 4.89 -20.65
C ILE A 148 -5.90 5.09 -21.30
N GLY A 149 -4.82 4.74 -20.59
CA GLY A 149 -3.45 4.83 -21.07
C GLY A 149 -3.04 3.65 -21.94
N GLU A 150 -1.83 3.73 -22.50
CA GLU A 150 -1.25 2.68 -23.35
C GLU A 150 -0.55 1.58 -22.54
N ALA A 151 0.00 1.93 -21.38
CA ALA A 151 0.67 0.98 -20.49
C ALA A 151 -0.33 -0.04 -19.93
N ARG A 152 0.09 -1.31 -19.87
CA ARG A 152 -0.72 -2.43 -19.37
C ARG A 152 -0.04 -3.11 -18.20
N ASN A 153 -0.84 -3.54 -17.23
CA ASN A 153 -0.34 -4.28 -16.08
C ASN A 153 0.11 -5.68 -16.51
N SER A 154 1.35 -6.06 -16.18
CA SER A 154 1.93 -7.35 -16.57
C SER A 154 1.17 -8.58 -16.05
N ALA A 155 0.44 -8.46 -14.93
CA ALA A 155 -0.28 -9.58 -14.31
C ALA A 155 -1.73 -9.71 -14.78
N THR A 156 -2.42 -8.60 -15.09
CA THR A 156 -3.83 -8.62 -15.52
C THR A 156 -4.04 -8.31 -16.99
N ASP A 157 -3.02 -7.82 -17.69
CA ASP A 157 -3.08 -7.24 -19.04
C ASP A 157 -4.07 -6.06 -19.16
N GLU A 158 -4.54 -5.49 -18.05
CA GLU A 158 -5.46 -4.34 -18.09
C GLU A 158 -4.69 -3.04 -18.33
N PRO A 159 -5.22 -2.13 -19.17
CA PRO A 159 -4.60 -0.83 -19.41
C PRO A 159 -4.78 0.10 -18.22
N TYR A 160 -3.70 0.74 -17.79
CA TYR A 160 -3.73 1.70 -16.70
C TYR A 160 -4.56 2.94 -17.07
N PRO A 161 -5.53 3.34 -16.25
CA PRO A 161 -6.11 4.68 -16.35
C PRO A 161 -5.03 5.72 -16.06
N THR A 162 -5.20 6.90 -16.61
CA THR A 162 -4.24 8.00 -16.53
C THR A 162 -4.95 9.31 -16.23
N ALA A 163 -4.26 10.17 -15.50
CA ALA A 163 -4.70 11.53 -15.23
C ALA A 163 -3.54 12.52 -15.40
N MET A 164 -3.84 13.75 -15.77
CA MET A 164 -2.87 14.84 -15.75
C MET A 164 -2.88 15.49 -14.37
N VAL A 165 -1.70 15.59 -13.75
CA VAL A 165 -1.51 16.24 -12.45
C VAL A 165 -0.62 17.44 -12.64
N ARG A 166 -0.99 18.56 -12.02
CA ARG A 166 -0.16 19.75 -11.99
C ARG A 166 0.45 19.89 -10.61
N ASP A 167 1.77 19.80 -10.55
CA ASP A 167 2.53 19.99 -9.32
C ASP A 167 2.18 21.37 -8.70
N PRO A 168 1.78 21.42 -7.43
CA PRO A 168 1.33 22.66 -6.78
C PRO A 168 2.43 23.71 -6.66
N VAL A 169 3.69 23.29 -6.55
CA VAL A 169 4.88 24.13 -6.35
C VAL A 169 5.55 24.45 -7.68
N THR A 170 5.92 23.42 -8.45
CA THR A 170 6.67 23.62 -9.70
C THR A 170 5.78 24.01 -10.88
N ARG A 171 4.45 23.86 -10.73
CA ARG A 171 3.44 24.10 -11.77
C ARG A 171 3.60 23.24 -13.02
N LYS A 172 4.49 22.26 -13.00
CA LYS A 172 4.70 21.31 -14.10
C LYS A 172 3.52 20.37 -14.17
N GLU A 173 3.10 20.11 -15.40
CA GLU A 173 2.11 19.08 -15.68
C GLU A 173 2.82 17.75 -15.91
N GLN A 174 2.26 16.70 -15.32
CA GLN A 174 2.77 15.36 -15.38
C GLN A 174 1.62 14.37 -15.56
N LEU A 175 1.76 13.48 -16.53
CA LEU A 175 0.87 12.33 -16.68
C LEU A 175 1.20 11.31 -15.58
N VAL A 176 0.17 10.83 -14.87
CA VAL A 176 0.30 9.78 -13.85
C VAL A 176 -0.58 8.59 -14.20
N HIS A 177 -0.08 7.38 -13.94
CA HIS A 177 -0.86 6.15 -14.01
C HIS A 177 -1.62 5.96 -12.69
N LEU A 178 -2.92 5.66 -12.79
CA LEU A 178 -3.81 5.41 -11.67
C LEU A 178 -3.89 3.91 -11.40
N PRO A 179 -4.21 3.49 -10.17
CA PRO A 179 -4.21 2.07 -9.84
C PRO A 179 -5.41 1.35 -10.46
N LEU A 180 -5.25 0.06 -10.73
CA LEU A 180 -6.28 -0.82 -11.28
C LEU A 180 -7.14 -1.45 -10.19
N GLY A 181 -8.39 -1.78 -10.50
CA GLY A 181 -9.32 -2.47 -9.61
C GLY A 181 -10.50 -1.61 -9.18
N ASP A 182 -11.33 -2.18 -8.33
CA ASP A 182 -12.58 -1.54 -7.89
C ASP A 182 -12.34 -0.52 -6.77
N TRP A 183 -13.10 0.58 -6.80
CA TRP A 183 -13.13 1.60 -5.74
C TRP A 183 -13.92 1.11 -4.53
N VAL A 184 -13.39 0.12 -3.83
CA VAL A 184 -14.01 -0.50 -2.66
C VAL A 184 -13.13 -0.27 -1.44
N ALA A 185 -13.72 0.25 -0.37
CA ALA A 185 -13.07 0.37 0.93
C ALA A 185 -13.63 -0.66 1.90
N SER A 186 -12.77 -1.23 2.74
CA SER A 186 -13.20 -1.94 3.93
C SER A 186 -13.50 -0.88 4.99
N VAL A 187 -14.77 -0.75 5.37
CA VAL A 187 -15.27 0.24 6.31
C VAL A 187 -15.66 -0.43 7.61
N THR A 188 -15.23 0.17 8.71
CA THR A 188 -15.58 -0.27 10.06
C THR A 188 -16.06 0.90 10.89
N GLU A 189 -17.09 0.65 11.72
CA GLU A 189 -17.66 1.63 12.65
C GLU A 189 -17.12 1.44 14.07
N PHE A 190 -16.73 2.56 14.67
CA PHE A 190 -16.27 2.66 16.05
C PHE A 190 -17.02 3.73 16.82
N GLN A 191 -17.00 3.60 18.14
CA GLN A 191 -17.50 4.60 19.07
C GLN A 191 -16.47 4.85 20.18
N GLU A 192 -16.28 6.11 20.56
CA GLU A 192 -15.48 6.46 21.72
C GLU A 192 -16.22 6.12 23.01
N GLN A 193 -15.50 5.66 24.03
CA GLN A 193 -16.12 5.28 25.29
C GLN A 193 -16.77 6.50 25.96
N GLY A 194 -18.11 6.47 26.04
CA GLY A 194 -18.91 7.52 26.68
C GLY A 194 -19.46 8.59 25.72
N ASP A 195 -19.06 8.61 24.45
CA ASP A 195 -19.75 9.39 23.42
C ASP A 195 -20.78 8.52 22.68
N THR A 196 -22.06 8.72 22.98
CA THR A 196 -23.14 8.00 22.29
C THR A 196 -23.74 8.77 21.11
N ARG A 197 -23.29 10.02 20.88
CA ARG A 197 -23.86 10.93 19.88
C ARG A 197 -23.11 10.87 18.56
N HIS A 198 -21.85 10.46 18.60
CA HIS A 198 -21.03 10.30 17.42
C HIS A 198 -20.51 8.88 17.29
N ARG A 199 -20.16 8.56 16.07
CA ARG A 199 -19.45 7.37 15.64
C ARG A 199 -18.33 7.78 14.71
N VAL A 200 -17.30 6.95 14.67
CA VAL A 200 -16.12 7.14 13.85
C VAL A 200 -16.09 6.03 12.82
N LEU A 201 -16.17 6.41 11.55
CA LEU A 201 -16.00 5.47 10.44
C LEU A 201 -14.56 5.53 9.97
N GLY A 202 -13.93 4.37 9.90
CA GLY A 202 -12.63 4.18 9.28
C GLY A 202 -12.75 3.29 8.05
N GLY A 203 -12.64 3.88 6.86
CA GLY A 203 -12.62 3.13 5.60
C GLY A 203 -11.24 3.16 4.97
N TYR A 204 -10.76 2.01 4.51
CA TYR A 204 -9.44 1.91 3.87
C TYR A 204 -9.43 0.96 2.68
N PHE A 205 -8.46 1.18 1.82
CA PHE A 205 -8.03 0.26 0.78
C PHE A 205 -6.52 0.34 0.62
N PHE A 206 -5.96 -0.57 -0.16
CA PHE A 206 -4.54 -0.65 -0.44
C PHE A 206 -4.28 -0.54 -1.93
N ILE A 207 -3.16 0.07 -2.27
CA ILE A 207 -2.57 0.05 -3.61
C ILE A 207 -1.27 -0.76 -3.50
N ALA A 208 -1.23 -1.93 -4.11
CA ALA A 208 -0.08 -2.83 -4.12
C ALA A 208 0.32 -3.12 -5.56
N ASN A 209 1.57 -2.80 -5.92
CA ASN A 209 2.09 -2.99 -7.28
C ASN A 209 1.11 -2.51 -8.37
N GLY A 210 0.61 -1.27 -8.22
CA GLY A 210 -0.32 -0.64 -9.16
C GLY A 210 -1.77 -1.16 -9.14
N ARG A 211 -2.14 -2.07 -8.24
CA ARG A 211 -3.49 -2.66 -8.14
C ARG A 211 -4.12 -2.41 -6.78
N MET A 212 -5.44 -2.32 -6.73
CA MET A 212 -6.22 -2.02 -5.53
C MET A 212 -6.79 -3.26 -4.87
N THR A 213 -6.93 -3.21 -3.55
CA THR A 213 -7.73 -4.17 -2.78
C THR A 213 -8.20 -3.55 -1.46
N SER A 214 -9.42 -3.86 -1.01
CA SER A 214 -9.91 -3.50 0.33
C SER A 214 -9.36 -4.43 1.43
N SER A 215 -8.80 -5.58 1.06
CA SER A 215 -8.45 -6.63 2.01
C SER A 215 -6.97 -6.60 2.42
N PRO A 216 -6.65 -6.51 3.72
CA PRO A 216 -5.26 -6.57 4.18
C PRO A 216 -4.58 -7.92 3.90
N TYR A 217 -5.36 -8.99 3.76
CA TYR A 217 -4.85 -10.32 3.42
C TYR A 217 -4.45 -10.43 1.94
N GLN A 218 -5.16 -9.73 1.05
CA GLN A 218 -4.88 -9.77 -0.39
C GLN A 218 -3.68 -8.92 -0.79
N VAL A 219 -3.28 -7.93 0.03
CA VAL A 219 -2.08 -7.11 -0.20
C VAL A 219 -0.85 -7.98 -0.45
N ARG A 220 -0.67 -9.05 0.35
CA ARG A 220 0.44 -9.98 0.17
C ARG A 220 0.40 -10.67 -1.19
N ASN A 221 -0.78 -11.06 -1.66
CA ASN A 221 -0.92 -11.72 -2.96
C ASN A 221 -0.63 -10.76 -4.12
N LEU A 222 -1.02 -9.49 -3.99
CA LEU A 222 -0.77 -8.48 -5.02
C LEU A 222 0.69 -8.01 -5.06
N ALA A 223 1.33 -7.87 -3.89
CA ALA A 223 2.70 -7.38 -3.77
C ALA A 223 3.76 -8.51 -3.85
N PHE A 224 3.38 -9.77 -3.65
CA PHE A 224 4.27 -10.94 -3.73
C PHE A 224 4.00 -11.80 -4.97
N ASP A 225 3.73 -11.17 -6.12
CA ASP A 225 3.84 -11.86 -7.40
C ASP A 225 5.28 -12.37 -7.52
N LEU A 226 5.46 -13.69 -7.67
CA LEU A 226 6.79 -14.32 -7.69
C LEU A 226 7.68 -13.77 -8.81
N THR A 227 7.09 -13.25 -9.88
CA THR A 227 7.80 -12.73 -11.06
C THR A 227 8.27 -11.28 -10.88
N ASP A 228 7.72 -10.55 -9.91
CA ASP A 228 8.12 -9.17 -9.64
C ASP A 228 9.39 -9.10 -8.79
N ARG A 229 10.41 -8.40 -9.27
CA ARG A 229 11.63 -8.14 -8.48
C ARG A 229 11.39 -7.15 -7.34
N TYR A 230 10.57 -6.15 -7.62
CA TYR A 230 10.29 -5.03 -6.74
C TYR A 230 8.93 -5.20 -6.10
N ALA A 231 8.71 -4.59 -4.95
CA ALA A 231 7.35 -4.56 -4.40
C ALA A 231 7.12 -3.37 -3.47
N TYR A 232 5.89 -2.88 -3.51
CA TYR A 232 5.41 -1.91 -2.54
C TYR A 232 3.92 -2.13 -2.26
N TYR A 233 3.47 -1.61 -1.14
CA TYR A 233 2.06 -1.32 -0.96
C TYR A 233 1.86 0.01 -0.23
N CYS A 234 0.72 0.64 -0.46
CA CYS A 234 0.32 1.88 0.15
C CYS A 234 -1.07 1.70 0.72
N LYS A 235 -1.26 1.99 2.02
CA LYS A 235 -2.59 2.09 2.62
C LYS A 235 -3.13 3.49 2.36
N VAL A 236 -4.37 3.58 1.91
CA VAL A 236 -5.14 4.82 1.82
C VAL A 236 -6.37 4.65 2.70
N GLN A 237 -6.52 5.51 3.70
CA GLN A 237 -7.59 5.45 4.67
C GLN A 237 -8.26 6.82 4.79
N CYS A 238 -9.59 6.83 4.74
CA CYS A 238 -10.44 7.96 5.07
C CYS A 238 -11.09 7.71 6.42
N THR A 239 -11.12 8.72 7.28
CA THR A 239 -11.78 8.66 8.58
C THR A 239 -12.71 9.85 8.76
N MET A 240 -13.93 9.56 9.21
CA MET A 240 -14.99 10.54 9.38
C MET A 240 -15.66 10.36 10.73
N VAL A 241 -15.99 11.47 11.39
CA VAL A 241 -16.83 11.48 12.58
C VAL A 241 -18.22 11.89 12.15
N LEU A 242 -19.20 11.01 12.35
CA LEU A 242 -20.59 11.22 11.94
C LEU A 242 -21.52 11.14 13.16
N PRO A 243 -22.68 11.79 13.13
CA PRO A 243 -23.73 11.55 14.11
C PRO A 243 -24.16 10.07 14.10
N THR A 244 -24.53 9.54 15.27
CA THR A 244 -25.01 8.15 15.44
C THR A 244 -26.31 7.88 14.67
N GLU A 245 -27.12 8.93 14.42
CA GLU A 245 -28.33 8.81 13.60
C GLU A 245 -28.02 9.09 12.12
N GLY A 246 -28.65 8.33 11.22
CA GLY A 246 -28.54 8.50 9.75
C GLY A 246 -27.81 7.36 9.04
N ALA A 247 -27.84 7.40 7.69
CA ALA A 247 -27.13 6.44 6.83
C ALA A 247 -25.63 6.75 6.81
N THR A 248 -24.82 5.78 7.23
CA THR A 248 -23.37 5.92 7.39
C THR A 248 -22.61 5.74 6.09
N ASP A 249 -22.89 4.65 5.39
CA ASP A 249 -22.05 4.18 4.30
C ASP A 249 -22.22 5.05 3.06
N ASP A 250 -23.44 5.51 2.79
CA ASP A 250 -23.70 6.47 1.72
C ASP A 250 -23.01 7.81 1.97
N ALA A 251 -23.14 8.35 3.19
CA ALA A 251 -22.49 9.61 3.56
C ALA A 251 -20.95 9.49 3.54
N PHE A 252 -20.42 8.35 3.99
CA PHE A 252 -19.00 8.03 3.91
C PHE A 252 -18.55 7.89 2.45
N SER A 253 -19.25 7.09 1.65
CA SER A 253 -18.95 6.83 0.24
C SER A 253 -18.98 8.11 -0.60
N ASP A 254 -19.94 9.00 -0.35
CA ASP A 254 -20.05 10.30 -1.02
C ASP A 254 -18.84 11.19 -0.69
N ALA A 255 -18.55 11.39 0.59
CA ALA A 255 -17.49 12.31 1.02
C ALA A 255 -16.08 11.75 0.76
N ALA A 256 -15.84 10.49 1.12
CA ALA A 256 -14.57 9.82 0.88
C ALA A 256 -14.35 9.58 -0.61
N GLY A 257 -15.36 9.16 -1.37
CA GLY A 257 -15.27 8.97 -2.81
C GLY A 257 -14.91 10.25 -3.56
N ASP A 258 -15.53 11.38 -3.20
CA ASP A 258 -15.22 12.68 -3.80
C ASP A 258 -13.80 13.17 -3.44
N LEU A 259 -13.38 13.04 -2.17
CA LEU A 259 -12.01 13.38 -1.78
C LEU A 259 -10.98 12.48 -2.49
N ILE A 260 -11.23 11.16 -2.53
CA ILE A 260 -10.33 10.19 -3.17
C ILE A 260 -10.22 10.45 -4.67
N ARG A 261 -11.32 10.78 -5.36
CA ARG A 261 -11.32 11.18 -6.76
C ARG A 261 -10.30 12.30 -7.03
N LEU A 262 -10.24 13.29 -6.14
CA LEU A 262 -9.36 14.45 -6.28
C LEU A 262 -7.93 14.16 -5.79
N ALA A 263 -7.78 13.37 -4.73
CA ALA A 263 -6.50 13.07 -4.12
C ALA A 263 -5.70 12.01 -4.89
N ILE A 264 -6.36 10.99 -5.48
CA ILE A 264 -5.67 9.84 -6.04
C ILE A 264 -4.61 10.19 -7.09
N PRO A 265 -4.81 11.15 -8.01
CA PRO A 265 -3.76 11.49 -8.98
C PRO A 265 -2.50 12.03 -8.29
N ASP A 266 -2.64 12.87 -7.26
CA ASP A 266 -1.53 13.38 -6.46
C ASP A 266 -0.88 12.32 -5.57
N ILE A 267 -1.67 11.39 -5.02
CA ILE A 267 -1.13 10.22 -4.32
C ILE A 267 -0.27 9.41 -5.28
N MET A 268 -0.80 9.09 -6.46
CA MET A 268 -0.08 8.30 -7.46
C MET A 268 1.16 9.02 -7.98
N ARG A 269 1.15 10.36 -8.07
CA ARG A 269 2.35 11.18 -8.36
C ARG A 269 3.48 10.91 -7.36
N CYS A 270 3.16 10.73 -6.08
CA CYS A 270 4.14 10.41 -5.04
C CYS A 270 4.59 8.95 -5.07
N LEU A 271 3.67 8.02 -5.34
CA LEU A 271 3.96 6.58 -5.39
C LEU A 271 4.83 6.20 -6.59
N PRO A 272 5.51 5.04 -6.57
CA PRO A 272 6.25 4.56 -7.73
C PRO A 272 5.34 4.44 -8.96
N ASP A 273 5.84 4.90 -10.11
CA ASP A 273 5.14 4.76 -11.38
C ASP A 273 5.23 3.31 -11.87
N TRP A 274 4.32 2.47 -11.39
CA TRP A 274 4.45 1.02 -11.45
C TRP A 274 4.70 0.43 -12.85
N PRO A 275 4.09 0.94 -13.95
CA PRO A 275 4.41 0.45 -15.30
C PRO A 275 5.91 0.49 -15.65
N SER A 276 6.68 1.39 -15.05
CA SER A 276 8.14 1.47 -15.26
C SER A 276 8.95 0.43 -14.46
N TRP A 277 8.33 -0.22 -13.48
CA TRP A 277 8.95 -1.21 -12.59
C TRP A 277 8.59 -2.66 -12.94
N GLU A 278 7.47 -2.86 -13.64
CA GLU A 278 6.99 -4.17 -14.08
C GLU A 278 8.05 -4.93 -14.89
N GLY A 279 8.04 -6.27 -14.77
CA GLY A 279 9.00 -7.13 -15.45
C GLY A 279 10.46 -6.99 -14.98
N GLY A 280 10.70 -6.25 -13.88
CA GLY A 280 12.04 -6.09 -13.29
C GLY A 280 12.90 -5.04 -13.99
N ALA A 281 12.32 -4.20 -14.85
CA ALA A 281 13.03 -3.16 -15.61
C ALA A 281 13.78 -2.17 -14.70
N GLY A 282 13.35 -2.02 -13.43
CA GLY A 282 13.94 -1.12 -12.45
C GLY A 282 13.71 0.31 -12.91
N GLY A 283 12.63 0.93 -12.42
CA GLY A 283 12.12 2.19 -12.94
C GLY A 283 13.21 3.23 -13.17
N THR A 284 13.04 4.04 -14.22
CA THR A 284 13.90 5.21 -14.43
C THR A 284 13.63 6.19 -13.29
N ALA A 285 14.37 6.05 -12.19
CA ALA A 285 14.38 7.05 -11.14
C ALA A 285 14.66 8.40 -11.82
N PRO A 286 13.85 9.45 -11.62
CA PRO A 286 14.21 10.77 -12.07
C PRO A 286 15.54 11.09 -11.39
N THR A 287 16.58 11.25 -12.20
CA THR A 287 17.88 11.67 -11.73
C THR A 287 17.69 13.03 -11.09
N LEU A 288 17.69 13.09 -9.76
CA LEU A 288 17.91 14.32 -9.03
C LEU A 288 19.28 14.84 -9.48
N LYS A 289 19.29 15.72 -10.48
CA LYS A 289 20.44 16.60 -10.69
C LYS A 289 20.49 17.49 -9.46
N ALA A 290 21.48 17.25 -8.62
CA ALA A 290 21.95 18.23 -7.67
C ALA A 290 22.58 19.37 -8.50
N ASP A 291 21.85 20.49 -8.60
CA ASP A 291 22.40 21.80 -8.91
C ASP A 291 22.07 22.73 -7.72
#